data_AF-A0A7X7NQW9-F1
#
_entry.id   AF-A0A7X7NQW9-F1
#
_cell.length_a   1.000
_cell.length_b   1.000
_cell.length_c   1.000
_cell.angle_alpha   90.00
_cell.angle_beta   90.00
_cell.angle_gamma   90.00
#
_symmetry.space_group_name_H-M   'P 1'
#
loop_
_entity.id
_entity.type
_entity.pdbx_description
1 polymer ?
#
loop_
_entity_poly.entity_id
_entity_poly.type
_entity_poly.pdbx_seq_one_letter_code
_entity_poly.pdbx_strand_id
1 'polypeptide(L)'
;MSVSTSGATAVVLPRPGERLGASVWLGLLAGTAALALAAVSIPVLSALYGVFVPMSFLIVMSHAAALVLAPYRPGVATGLSVAAVLATAVFTVTSSGLPWPLPVPTMITQLLVCAVVALRGDPVRAVMALVASLAAASAPLLFAVFQGDLWSVGFGNLVTFGAVGVLVTTGGLVASALLPGSGLRSEP
;
A
#
# COMPACT_ATOMS: atom_id res chain seq x y z
N MET A 1 6.27 -25.03 65.00
CA MET A 1 6.35 -25.63 63.65
C MET A 1 5.61 -24.73 62.68
N SER A 2 6.31 -23.88 61.93
CA SER A 2 5.73 -23.00 60.91
C SER A 2 5.91 -23.65 59.54
N VAL A 3 4.79 -23.97 58.89
CA VAL A 3 4.76 -24.55 57.53
C VAL A 3 5.04 -23.44 56.53
N SER A 4 6.17 -23.56 55.83
CA SER A 4 6.52 -22.70 54.68
C SER A 4 5.73 -23.16 53.47
N THR A 5 4.70 -22.41 53.08
CA THR A 5 4.00 -22.59 51.81
C THR A 5 4.86 -22.03 50.69
N SER A 6 5.63 -22.90 50.05
CA SER A 6 6.35 -22.66 48.81
C SER A 6 5.36 -22.18 47.74
N GLY A 7 5.46 -20.90 47.39
CA GLY A 7 4.64 -20.28 46.36
C GLY A 7 5.00 -20.84 44.99
N ALA A 8 4.13 -21.67 44.43
CA ALA A 8 4.21 -22.07 43.03
C ALA A 8 4.05 -20.82 42.16
N THR A 9 5.17 -20.31 41.64
CA THR A 9 5.17 -19.30 40.57
C THR A 9 4.49 -19.91 39.36
N ALA A 10 3.22 -19.57 39.15
CA ALA A 10 2.50 -19.92 37.94
C ALA A 10 3.30 -19.40 36.74
N VAL A 11 3.84 -20.32 35.95
CA VAL A 11 4.48 -20.00 34.67
C VAL A 11 3.36 -19.50 33.76
N VAL A 12 3.15 -18.18 33.72
CA VAL A 12 2.27 -17.53 32.76
C VAL A 12 2.94 -17.69 31.40
N LEU A 13 2.50 -18.67 30.63
CA LEU A 13 2.94 -18.84 29.26
C LEU A 13 2.41 -17.64 28.44
N PRO A 14 3.29 -16.86 27.79
CA PRO A 14 2.85 -15.77 26.92
C PRO A 14 1.92 -16.31 25.86
N ARG A 15 0.82 -15.59 25.56
CA ARG A 15 -0.12 -16.01 24.53
C ARG A 15 0.64 -16.11 23.19
N PRO A 16 0.30 -17.06 22.29
CA PRO A 16 1.02 -17.26 21.03
C PRO A 16 1.18 -15.98 20.19
N GLY A 17 0.25 -15.02 20.31
CA GLY A 17 0.29 -13.72 19.62
C GLY A 17 1.10 -12.62 20.30
N GLU A 18 1.43 -12.74 21.60
CA GLU A 18 2.23 -11.76 22.36
C GLU A 18 3.74 -11.86 22.08
N ARG A 19 4.18 -12.93 21.40
CA ARG A 19 5.60 -13.16 21.06
C ARG A 19 6.03 -12.49 19.76
N LEU A 20 5.10 -12.08 18.90
CA LEU A 20 5.39 -11.47 17.62
C LEU A 20 5.29 -9.94 17.76
N GLY A 21 6.40 -9.24 17.59
CA GLY A 21 6.41 -7.78 17.62
C GLY A 21 5.50 -7.16 16.56
N ALA A 22 5.03 -5.93 16.79
CA ALA A 22 4.13 -5.21 15.88
C ALA A 22 4.66 -5.14 14.42
N SER A 23 5.99 -5.10 14.24
CA SER A 23 6.64 -5.19 12.92
C SER A 23 6.36 -6.48 12.18
N VAL A 24 6.35 -7.61 12.88
CA VAL A 24 6.14 -8.93 12.29
C VAL A 24 4.68 -9.09 11.87
N TRP A 25 3.74 -8.64 12.71
CA TRP A 25 2.32 -8.60 12.36
C TRP A 25 2.05 -7.70 11.16
N LEU A 26 2.65 -6.51 11.11
CA LEU A 26 2.55 -5.61 9.96
C LEU A 26 3.06 -6.27 8.68
N GLY A 27 4.20 -6.96 8.75
CA GLY A 27 4.77 -7.71 7.63
C GLY A 27 3.89 -8.86 7.15
N LEU A 28 3.31 -9.63 8.07
CA LEU A 28 2.38 -10.72 7.75
C LEU A 28 1.11 -10.19 7.06
N LEU A 29 0.51 -9.13 7.60
CA LEU A 29 -0.68 -8.49 7.01
C LEU A 29 -0.39 -7.89 5.64
N ALA A 30 0.76 -7.21 5.49
CA ALA A 30 1.18 -6.68 4.19
C ALA A 30 1.42 -7.79 3.17
N GLY A 31 2.05 -8.90 3.58
CA GLY A 31 2.29 -10.07 2.72
C GLY A 31 1.02 -10.79 2.28
N THR A 32 0.08 -11.03 3.19
CA THR A 32 -1.19 -11.67 2.85
C THR A 32 -2.04 -10.77 1.95
N ALA A 33 -2.10 -9.46 2.24
CA ALA A 33 -2.77 -8.49 1.38
C ALA A 33 -2.13 -8.42 -0.02
N ALA A 34 -0.80 -8.43 -0.10
CA ALA A 34 -0.07 -8.42 -1.37
C ALA A 34 -0.40 -9.64 -2.24
N LEU A 35 -0.46 -10.84 -1.67
CA LEU A 35 -0.82 -12.05 -2.39
C LEU A 35 -2.27 -12.03 -2.89
N ALA A 36 -3.21 -11.63 -2.03
CA ALA A 36 -4.62 -11.54 -2.39
C ALA A 36 -4.85 -10.50 -3.50
N LEU A 37 -4.24 -9.33 -3.38
CA LEU A 37 -4.32 -8.27 -4.38
C LEU A 37 -3.62 -8.67 -5.68
N ALA A 38 -2.50 -9.38 -5.62
CA ALA A 38 -1.83 -9.87 -6.82
C ALA A 38 -2.69 -10.86 -7.60
N ALA A 39 -3.32 -11.82 -6.90
CA ALA A 39 -4.20 -12.81 -7.49
C ALA A 39 -5.39 -12.17 -8.24
N VAL A 40 -5.92 -11.05 -7.75
CA VAL A 40 -7.01 -10.31 -8.39
C VAL A 40 -6.50 -9.35 -9.46
N SER A 41 -5.37 -8.67 -9.22
CA SER A 41 -4.88 -7.60 -10.11
C SER A 41 -4.38 -8.14 -11.43
N ILE A 42 -3.71 -9.30 -11.46
CA ILE A 42 -3.20 -9.88 -12.72
C ILE A 42 -4.33 -10.10 -13.75
N PRO A 43 -5.40 -10.86 -13.44
CA PRO A 43 -6.49 -11.05 -14.39
C PRO A 43 -7.27 -9.75 -14.66
N VAL A 44 -7.37 -8.83 -13.70
CA VAL A 44 -7.97 -7.52 -13.96
C VAL A 44 -7.18 -6.75 -15.01
N LEU A 45 -5.85 -6.62 -14.86
CA LEU A 45 -5.02 -5.92 -15.84
C LEU A 45 -5.08 -6.58 -17.22
N SER A 46 -4.97 -7.91 -17.31
CA SER A 46 -4.93 -8.58 -18.61
C SER A 46 -6.29 -8.71 -19.28
N ALA A 47 -7.34 -9.09 -18.55
CA ALA A 47 -8.64 -9.38 -19.15
C ALA A 47 -9.53 -8.14 -19.29
N LEU A 48 -9.49 -7.21 -18.32
CA LEU A 48 -10.36 -6.01 -18.35
C LEU A 48 -9.66 -4.80 -18.97
N TYR A 49 -8.34 -4.68 -18.77
CA TYR A 49 -7.55 -3.54 -19.24
C TYR A 49 -6.58 -3.88 -20.38
N GLY A 50 -6.74 -5.04 -21.01
CA GLY A 50 -6.02 -5.41 -22.24
C GLY A 50 -4.49 -5.46 -22.11
N VAL A 51 -3.95 -5.46 -20.89
CA VAL A 51 -2.50 -5.45 -20.67
C VAL A 51 -1.92 -6.79 -21.07
N PHE A 52 -0.84 -6.77 -21.85
CA PHE A 52 -0.10 -7.98 -22.22
C PHE A 52 0.25 -8.81 -20.99
N VAL A 53 -0.14 -10.09 -20.96
CA VAL A 53 -0.14 -10.92 -19.73
C VAL A 53 1.20 -10.90 -18.99
N PRO A 54 2.37 -11.13 -19.63
CA PRO A 54 3.66 -11.01 -18.95
C PRO A 54 3.90 -9.65 -18.31
N MET A 55 3.44 -8.57 -18.94
CA MET A 55 3.56 -7.22 -18.39
C MET A 55 2.64 -7.02 -17.18
N SER A 56 1.42 -7.59 -17.20
CA SER A 56 0.54 -7.62 -16.02
C SER A 56 1.21 -8.28 -14.83
N PHE A 57 1.89 -9.41 -15.04
CA PHE A 57 2.68 -10.06 -13.98
C PHE A 57 3.78 -9.15 -13.44
N LEU A 58 4.58 -8.54 -14.32
CA LEU A 58 5.69 -7.66 -13.89
C LEU A 58 5.19 -6.45 -13.08
N ILE A 59 4.15 -5.78 -13.55
CA ILE A 59 3.56 -4.61 -12.87
C ILE A 59 3.01 -5.02 -11.50
N VAL A 60 2.16 -6.05 -11.47
CA VAL A 60 1.47 -6.47 -10.24
C VAL A 60 2.45 -7.04 -9.23
N MET A 61 3.42 -7.85 -9.64
CA MET A 61 4.44 -8.37 -8.73
C MET A 61 5.36 -7.28 -8.19
N SER A 62 5.67 -6.26 -8.99
CA SER A 62 6.41 -5.08 -8.51
C SER A 62 5.62 -4.32 -7.45
N HIS A 63 4.32 -4.13 -7.67
CA HIS A 63 3.45 -3.44 -6.71
C HIS A 63 3.25 -4.25 -5.42
N ALA A 64 3.05 -5.55 -5.54
CA ALA A 64 2.96 -6.48 -4.42
C ALA A 64 4.26 -6.52 -3.60
N ALA A 65 5.42 -6.58 -4.28
CA ALA A 65 6.73 -6.51 -3.63
C ALA A 65 6.92 -5.18 -2.89
N ALA A 66 6.44 -4.06 -3.46
CA ALA A 66 6.46 -2.78 -2.77
C ALA A 66 5.66 -2.80 -1.46
N LEU A 67 4.47 -3.41 -1.46
CA LEU A 67 3.65 -3.56 -0.25
C LEU A 67 4.35 -4.43 0.81
N VAL A 68 4.95 -5.55 0.41
CA VAL A 68 5.74 -6.42 1.29
C VAL A 68 6.95 -5.68 1.87
N LEU A 69 7.56 -4.81 1.08
CA LEU A 69 8.76 -4.08 1.48
C LEU A 69 8.47 -2.85 2.35
N ALA A 70 7.26 -2.29 2.27
CA ALA A 70 6.87 -1.06 2.98
C ALA A 70 7.13 -1.08 4.51
N PRO A 71 6.90 -2.19 5.25
CA PRO A 71 7.25 -2.30 6.66
C PRO A 71 8.73 -2.15 6.99
N TYR A 72 9.62 -2.52 6.05
CA TYR A 72 11.04 -2.71 6.29
C TYR A 72 11.92 -1.65 5.62
N ARG A 73 11.57 -1.23 4.39
CA ARG A 73 12.30 -0.23 3.60
C ARG A 73 11.31 0.73 2.91
N PRO A 74 10.70 1.65 3.66
CA PRO A 74 9.60 2.50 3.16
C PRO A 74 10.00 3.36 1.95
N GLY A 75 11.27 3.82 1.88
CA GLY A 75 11.76 4.59 0.72
C GLY A 75 11.79 3.76 -0.57
N VAL A 76 12.34 2.54 -0.51
CA VAL A 76 12.41 1.63 -1.68
C VAL A 76 11.00 1.19 -2.08
N ALA A 77 10.16 0.86 -1.09
CA ALA A 77 8.76 0.52 -1.32
C ALA A 77 8.00 1.65 -2.03
N THR A 78 8.20 2.91 -1.60
CA THR A 78 7.58 4.07 -2.23
C THR A 78 7.99 4.16 -3.70
N GLY A 79 9.30 4.13 -3.99
CA GLY A 79 9.80 4.21 -5.36
C GLY A 79 9.27 3.10 -6.26
N LEU A 80 9.28 1.85 -5.77
CA LEU A 80 8.78 0.69 -6.51
C LEU A 80 7.26 0.77 -6.75
N SER A 81 6.50 1.21 -5.73
CA SER A 81 5.05 1.38 -5.84
C SER A 81 4.67 2.47 -6.85
N VAL A 82 5.38 3.61 -6.83
CA VAL A 82 5.16 4.72 -7.76
C VAL A 82 5.49 4.30 -9.20
N ALA A 83 6.58 3.56 -9.40
CA ALA A 83 6.92 3.00 -10.70
C ALA A 83 5.84 2.02 -11.20
N ALA A 84 5.30 1.16 -10.32
CA ALA A 84 4.22 0.24 -10.67
C ALA A 84 2.90 0.97 -10.98
N VAL A 85 2.57 2.03 -10.23
CA VAL A 85 1.41 2.90 -10.50
C VAL A 85 1.56 3.57 -11.86
N LEU A 86 2.72 4.16 -12.15
CA LEU A 86 3.00 4.79 -13.44
C LEU A 86 2.89 3.78 -14.59
N ALA A 87 3.52 2.60 -14.43
CA ALA A 87 3.44 1.53 -15.43
C ALA A 87 2.00 1.08 -15.64
N THR A 88 1.22 0.90 -14.57
CA THR A 88 -0.21 0.59 -14.68
C THR A 88 -0.92 1.65 -15.51
N ALA A 89 -0.75 2.93 -15.15
CA ALA A 89 -1.42 4.04 -15.79
C ALA A 89 -1.05 4.18 -17.30
N VAL A 90 0.17 3.81 -17.68
CA VAL A 90 0.66 3.83 -19.07
C VAL A 90 0.17 2.62 -19.88
N PHE A 91 0.19 1.42 -19.30
CA PHE A 91 -0.07 0.18 -20.04
C PHE A 91 -1.54 -0.26 -20.05
N THR A 92 -2.38 0.26 -19.15
CA THR A 92 -3.81 -0.09 -19.15
C THR A 92 -4.55 0.55 -20.32
N VAL A 93 -5.28 -0.27 -21.06
CA VAL A 93 -6.13 0.14 -22.18
C VAL A 93 -7.54 -0.42 -21.94
N THR A 94 -8.53 0.43 -21.73
CA THR A 94 -9.91 -0.06 -21.53
C THR A 94 -10.53 -0.55 -22.84
N SER A 95 -11.61 -1.32 -22.73
CA SER A 95 -12.44 -1.73 -23.88
C SER A 95 -13.06 -0.56 -24.66
N SER A 96 -13.14 0.63 -24.06
CA SER A 96 -13.50 1.88 -24.74
C SER A 96 -12.31 2.59 -25.41
N GLY A 97 -11.12 1.96 -25.42
CA GLY A 97 -9.91 2.44 -26.08
C GLY A 97 -9.06 3.43 -25.28
N LEU A 98 -9.34 3.59 -23.99
CA LEU A 98 -8.87 4.76 -23.22
C LEU A 98 -8.13 4.34 -21.94
N PRO A 99 -7.06 5.02 -21.53
CA PRO A 99 -6.37 4.73 -20.28
C PRO A 99 -7.23 5.17 -19.10
N TRP A 100 -7.74 4.20 -18.32
CA TRP A 100 -8.38 4.47 -17.04
C TRP A 100 -7.30 4.78 -16.00
N PRO A 101 -7.41 5.82 -15.17
CA PRO A 101 -6.25 6.32 -14.44
C PRO A 101 -5.64 5.27 -13.51
N LEU A 102 -6.46 4.53 -12.76
CA LEU A 102 -6.02 3.33 -12.03
C LEU A 102 -7.16 2.32 -11.83
N PRO A 103 -6.93 1.01 -12.04
CA PRO A 103 -7.83 -0.04 -11.58
C PRO A 103 -8.02 -0.02 -10.06
N VAL A 104 -9.21 -0.37 -9.59
CA VAL A 104 -9.54 -0.41 -8.15
C VAL A 104 -8.55 -1.26 -7.34
N PRO A 105 -8.14 -2.47 -7.78
CA PRO A 105 -7.13 -3.24 -7.03
C PRO A 105 -5.79 -2.51 -6.88
N THR A 106 -5.37 -1.78 -7.90
CA THR A 106 -4.16 -0.95 -7.87
C THR A 106 -4.30 0.20 -6.88
N MET A 107 -5.47 0.85 -6.83
CA MET A 107 -5.77 1.89 -5.83
C MET A 107 -5.69 1.32 -4.41
N ILE A 108 -6.32 0.17 -4.15
CA ILE A 108 -6.29 -0.48 -2.84
C ILE A 108 -4.84 -0.80 -2.44
N THR A 109 -4.06 -1.38 -3.35
CA THR A 109 -2.65 -1.73 -3.11
C THR A 109 -1.83 -0.48 -2.78
N GLN A 110 -2.02 0.61 -3.53
CA GLN A 110 -1.29 1.85 -3.27
C GLN A 110 -1.69 2.52 -1.96
N LEU A 111 -2.99 2.50 -1.61
CA LEU A 111 -3.47 3.01 -0.34
C LEU A 111 -2.88 2.22 0.84
N LEU A 112 -2.74 0.90 0.70
CA LEU A 112 -2.08 0.07 1.71
C LEU A 112 -0.58 0.37 1.82
N VAL A 113 0.12 0.61 0.71
CA VAL A 113 1.53 1.06 0.75
C VAL A 113 1.63 2.38 1.54
N CYS A 114 0.81 3.38 1.20
CA CYS A 114 0.79 4.66 1.90
C CYS A 114 0.45 4.49 3.40
N ALA A 115 -0.53 3.65 3.73
CA ALA A 115 -0.91 3.34 5.12
C ALA A 115 0.27 2.74 5.90
N VAL A 116 0.94 1.75 5.32
CA VAL A 116 2.08 1.08 5.96
C VAL A 116 3.25 2.04 6.14
N VAL A 117 3.56 2.87 5.13
CA VAL A 117 4.59 3.92 5.24
C VAL A 117 4.23 4.95 6.31
N ALA A 118 2.96 5.38 6.40
CA ALA A 118 2.47 6.30 7.41
C ALA A 118 2.57 5.71 8.83
N LEU A 119 2.22 4.42 9.00
CA LEU A 119 2.32 3.71 10.28
C LEU A 119 3.76 3.59 10.80
N ARG A 120 4.77 3.75 9.94
CA ARG A 120 6.18 3.82 10.35
C ARG A 120 6.54 5.13 11.06
N GLY A 121 5.66 6.14 11.02
CA GLY A 121 5.81 7.38 11.77
C GLY A 121 6.73 8.43 11.15
N ASP A 122 7.09 8.28 9.86
CA ASP A 122 7.81 9.32 9.11
C ASP A 122 6.81 10.12 8.25
N PRO A 123 6.39 11.32 8.69
CA PRO A 123 5.39 12.12 7.99
C PRO A 123 5.87 12.57 6.61
N VAL A 124 7.17 12.85 6.46
CA VAL A 124 7.73 13.31 5.18
C VAL A 124 7.64 12.19 4.14
N ARG A 125 8.06 10.97 4.49
CA ARG A 125 7.97 9.82 3.58
C ARG A 125 6.52 9.46 3.24
N ALA A 126 5.62 9.55 4.22
CA ALA A 126 4.20 9.27 4.01
C ALA A 126 3.55 10.25 3.03
N VAL A 127 3.80 11.55 3.22
CA VAL A 127 3.30 12.60 2.30
C VAL A 127 3.94 12.46 0.93
N MET A 128 5.25 12.21 0.86
CA MET A 128 5.96 11.98 -0.41
C MET A 128 5.39 10.78 -1.16
N ALA A 129 5.09 9.68 -0.48
CA ALA A 129 4.48 8.51 -1.10
C ALA A 129 3.11 8.86 -1.70
N LEU A 130 2.25 9.56 -0.96
CA LEU A 130 0.94 9.98 -1.45
C LEU A 130 1.05 10.92 -2.66
N VAL A 131 1.86 11.97 -2.56
CA VAL A 131 2.02 12.97 -3.62
C VAL A 131 2.64 12.34 -4.88
N ALA A 132 3.68 11.52 -4.73
CA ALA A 132 4.29 10.83 -5.86
C ALA A 132 3.32 9.84 -6.53
N SER A 133 2.44 9.19 -5.75
CA SER A 133 1.40 8.31 -6.28
C SER A 133 0.37 9.07 -7.09
N LEU A 134 -0.08 10.23 -6.58
CA LEU A 134 -1.00 11.11 -7.30
C LEU A 134 -0.39 11.63 -8.60
N ALA A 135 0.88 12.06 -8.54
CA ALA A 135 1.61 12.49 -9.73
C ALA A 135 1.70 11.36 -10.77
N ALA A 136 2.09 10.15 -10.37
CA ALA A 136 2.17 9.00 -11.26
C ALA A 136 0.82 8.60 -11.86
N ALA A 137 -0.25 8.58 -11.04
CA ALA A 137 -1.60 8.27 -11.50
C ALA A 137 -2.16 9.34 -12.46
N SER A 138 -1.75 10.60 -12.28
CA SER A 138 -2.19 11.71 -13.13
C SER A 138 -1.44 11.83 -14.46
N ALA A 139 -0.27 11.19 -14.58
CA ALA A 139 0.62 11.35 -15.74
C ALA A 139 -0.07 11.07 -17.10
N PRO A 140 -0.92 10.04 -17.26
CA PRO A 140 -1.62 9.83 -18.53
C PRO A 140 -2.60 10.94 -18.90
N LEU A 141 -3.18 11.64 -17.92
CA LEU A 141 -4.14 12.72 -18.18
C LEU A 141 -3.50 13.91 -18.89
N LEU A 142 -2.19 14.12 -18.73
CA LEU A 142 -1.45 15.16 -19.45
C LEU A 142 -1.52 14.94 -20.97
N PHE A 143 -1.58 13.69 -21.41
CA PHE A 143 -1.72 13.33 -22.83
C PHE A 143 -3.18 13.36 -23.32
N ALA A 144 -4.16 13.40 -22.40
CA ALA A 144 -5.59 13.39 -22.69
C ALA A 144 -6.26 14.78 -22.60
N VAL A 145 -5.50 15.86 -22.36
CA VAL A 145 -5.99 17.23 -22.16
C VAL A 145 -6.95 17.71 -23.27
N PHE A 146 -6.79 17.23 -24.51
CA PHE A 146 -7.61 17.64 -25.65
C PHE A 146 -8.86 16.78 -25.87
N GLN A 147 -9.11 15.78 -25.02
CA GLN A 147 -10.21 14.81 -25.17
C GLN A 147 -11.24 15.00 -24.04
N GLY A 148 -12.01 16.09 -24.09
CA GLY A 148 -12.78 16.67 -22.97
C GLY A 148 -13.64 15.71 -22.14
N ASP A 149 -14.30 14.71 -22.75
CA ASP A 149 -15.11 13.73 -22.01
C ASP A 149 -14.25 12.87 -21.05
N LEU A 150 -13.02 12.58 -21.44
CA LEU A 150 -12.08 11.75 -20.67
C LEU A 150 -11.56 12.45 -19.42
N TRP A 151 -11.42 13.76 -19.54
CA TRP A 151 -10.91 14.58 -18.46
C TRP A 151 -11.88 14.58 -17.28
N SER A 152 -13.19 14.64 -17.55
CA SER A 152 -14.22 14.62 -16.50
C SER A 152 -14.23 13.32 -15.67
N VAL A 153 -14.17 12.16 -16.33
CA VAL A 153 -14.22 10.85 -15.67
C VAL A 153 -12.92 10.53 -14.96
N GLY A 154 -11.78 10.76 -15.63
CA GLY A 154 -10.45 10.52 -15.05
C GLY A 154 -10.18 11.39 -13.82
N PHE A 155 -10.63 12.65 -13.86
CA PHE A 155 -10.51 13.59 -12.74
C PHE A 155 -11.29 13.13 -11.52
N GLY A 156 -12.54 12.66 -11.68
CA GLY A 156 -13.35 12.15 -10.57
C GLY A 156 -12.68 10.97 -9.83
N ASN A 157 -12.04 10.07 -10.57
CA ASN A 157 -11.30 8.95 -9.97
C ASN A 157 -10.05 9.43 -9.22
N LEU A 158 -9.28 10.38 -9.79
CA LEU A 158 -8.13 10.97 -9.09
C LEU A 158 -8.52 11.72 -7.82
N VAL A 159 -9.63 12.47 -7.84
CA VAL A 159 -10.17 13.14 -6.65
C VAL A 159 -10.53 12.11 -5.59
N THR A 160 -11.19 11.02 -5.98
CA THR A 160 -11.53 9.93 -5.06
C THR A 160 -10.28 9.27 -4.48
N PHE A 161 -9.30 8.94 -5.33
CA PHE A 161 -8.03 8.36 -4.89
C PHE A 161 -7.27 9.29 -3.95
N GLY A 162 -7.20 10.59 -4.26
CA GLY A 162 -6.56 11.59 -3.44
C GLY A 162 -7.25 11.77 -2.08
N ALA A 163 -8.59 11.87 -2.06
CA ALA A 163 -9.36 12.02 -0.84
C ALA A 163 -9.19 10.82 0.10
N VAL A 164 -9.33 9.59 -0.43
CA VAL A 164 -9.11 8.37 0.35
C VAL A 164 -7.64 8.24 0.76
N GLY A 165 -6.71 8.62 -0.12
CA GLY A 165 -5.28 8.64 0.16
C GLY A 165 -4.90 9.55 1.31
N VAL A 166 -5.45 10.77 1.36
CA VAL A 166 -5.28 11.69 2.48
C VAL A 166 -5.85 11.07 3.76
N LEU A 167 -7.08 10.56 3.73
CA LEU A 167 -7.72 9.94 4.89
C LEU A 167 -6.87 8.79 5.46
N VAL A 168 -6.43 7.87 4.60
CA VAL A 168 -5.63 6.70 4.99
C VAL A 168 -4.25 7.11 5.51
N THR A 169 -3.58 8.05 4.85
CA THR A 169 -2.25 8.52 5.24
C THR A 169 -2.29 9.26 6.57
N THR A 170 -3.25 10.16 6.76
CA THR A 170 -3.46 10.87 8.02
C THR A 170 -3.85 9.89 9.14
N GLY A 171 -4.75 8.94 8.87
CA GLY A 171 -5.12 7.90 9.84
C GLY A 171 -3.92 7.06 10.28
N GLY A 172 -3.05 6.65 9.35
CA GLY A 172 -1.81 5.94 9.64
C GLY A 172 -0.83 6.76 10.48
N LEU A 173 -0.68 8.05 10.17
CA LEU A 173 0.19 8.95 10.95
C LEU A 173 -0.34 9.15 12.38
N VAL A 174 -1.65 9.38 12.53
CA VAL A 174 -2.29 9.51 13.85
C VAL A 174 -2.12 8.22 14.66
N ALA A 175 -2.38 7.06 14.04
CA ALA A 175 -2.17 5.77 14.69
C ALA A 175 -0.70 5.56 15.11
N SER A 176 0.26 5.98 14.29
CA SER A 176 1.69 5.90 14.62
C SER A 176 2.08 6.80 15.80
N ALA A 177 1.42 7.96 15.95
CA ALA A 177 1.64 8.88 17.06
C ALA A 177 1.00 8.38 18.37
N LEU A 178 -0.14 7.67 18.26
CA LEU A 178 -0.90 7.15 19.39
C LEU A 178 -0.37 5.83 19.96
N LEU A 179 0.54 5.13 19.26
CA LEU A 179 1.17 3.89 19.71
C LEU A 179 2.57 4.18 20.30
N PRO A 180 2.68 4.50 21.61
CA PRO A 180 3.95 4.86 22.21
C PRO A 180 4.68 3.55 22.53
N GLY A 181 5.78 3.26 21.81
CA GLY A 181 6.74 2.23 22.24
C GLY A 181 6.93 1.00 21.35
N SER A 182 6.32 0.89 20.17
CA SER A 182 6.78 -0.13 19.20
C SER A 182 8.08 0.36 18.55
N GLY A 183 9.20 -0.33 18.77
CA GLY A 183 10.54 -0.02 18.22
C GLY A 183 10.65 -0.05 16.68
N LEU A 184 9.76 0.64 15.98
CA LEU A 184 9.67 0.80 14.53
C LEU A 184 10.38 2.07 14.04
N ARG A 185 10.86 2.92 14.95
CA ARG A 185 11.73 4.05 14.59
C ARG A 185 13.11 3.48 14.25
N SER A 186 13.35 3.24 12.97
CA SER A 186 14.72 3.05 12.48
C SER A 186 15.46 4.37 12.69
N GLU A 187 16.47 4.34 13.56
CA GLU A 187 17.48 5.40 13.61
C GLU A 187 18.10 5.63 12.21
N PRO A 188 18.55 6.87 11.94
CA PRO A 188 18.89 7.37 10.60
C PRO A 188 19.96 6.57 9.85
#